data_AF-A0A4Y2P218-F1
#
_entry.id   AF-A0A4Y2P218-F1
#
_cell.length_a   1.000
_cell.length_b   1.000
_cell.length_c   1.000
_cell.angle_alpha   90.00
_cell.angle_beta   90.00
_cell.angle_gamma   90.00
#
_symmetry.space_group_name_H-M   'P 1'
#
loop_
_entity.id
_entity.type
_entity.pdbx_description
1 polymer ?
#
loop_
_entity_poly.entity_id
_entity_poly.type
_entity_poly.pdbx_seq_one_letter_code
_entity_poly.pdbx_strand_id
1 'polypeptide(L)'
;MIQNFTQYNGAYGCGFCEQKGEVVGKGRGTCRIYDVKGSLPQLRSHDQTVEDATEKNNPFKGIKGPSLLMKLYPHFDLINGFVPDFMHAVLLVVTRQIVNIWIGTSKLTCSLNGKSVKKLNERIHQLKVPSETVRCLRSTKDISFWKAFEWRIYKSSLK
;
A
#
# COMPACT_ATOMS: atom_id res chain seq x y z
N MET A 1 -12.05 0.21 8.38
CA MET A 1 -11.88 -1.12 7.76
C MET A 1 -12.85 -2.08 8.44
N ILE A 2 -13.59 -2.88 7.67
CA ILE A 2 -14.67 -3.74 8.18
C ILE A 2 -14.17 -4.86 9.11
N GLN A 3 -12.88 -5.24 9.00
CA GLN A 3 -12.17 -6.13 9.92
C GLN A 3 -12.01 -5.58 11.34
N ASN A 4 -12.33 -4.30 11.56
CA ASN A 4 -12.17 -3.59 12.84
C ASN A 4 -10.71 -3.49 13.36
N PHE A 5 -9.74 -3.43 12.45
CA PHE A 5 -8.33 -3.19 12.79
C PHE A 5 -7.96 -1.70 12.76
N THR A 6 -6.88 -1.34 13.45
CA THR A 6 -6.21 -0.05 13.30
C THR A 6 -5.74 0.15 11.87
N GLN A 7 -5.64 1.40 11.43
CA GLN A 7 -5.20 1.73 10.07
C GLN A 7 -3.70 1.49 9.88
N TYR A 8 -3.20 1.68 8.66
CA TYR A 8 -1.79 1.45 8.27
C TYR A 8 -0.76 2.23 9.13
N ASN A 9 -1.18 3.33 9.75
CA ASN A 9 -0.35 4.13 10.66
C ASN A 9 -0.34 3.60 12.10
N GLY A 10 -1.16 2.59 12.45
CA GLY A 10 -1.19 1.90 13.76
C GLY A 10 0.08 1.09 14.03
N ALA A 11 0.33 0.72 15.29
CA ALA A 11 1.57 0.01 15.64
C ALA A 11 1.58 -1.40 15.03
N TYR A 12 0.39 -1.97 14.85
CA TYR A 12 0.14 -3.23 14.17
C TYR A 12 -0.91 -3.00 13.09
N GLY A 13 -0.56 -2.20 12.07
CA GLY A 13 -1.50 -1.78 11.03
C GLY A 13 -1.80 -2.85 9.98
N CYS A 14 -1.08 -3.97 9.97
CA CYS A 14 -1.29 -5.06 9.01
C CYS A 14 -2.45 -5.96 9.42
N GLY A 15 -3.35 -6.20 8.46
CA GLY A 15 -4.47 -7.14 8.58
C GLY A 15 -4.06 -8.61 8.55
N PHE A 16 -2.85 -8.93 8.09
CA PHE A 16 -2.42 -10.30 7.78
C PHE A 16 -1.28 -10.80 8.67
N CYS A 17 -0.50 -9.92 9.27
CA CYS A 17 0.60 -10.28 10.16
C CYS A 17 0.60 -9.45 11.45
N GLU A 18 1.35 -9.91 12.44
CA GLU A 18 1.51 -9.26 13.74
C GLU A 18 2.78 -8.42 13.84
N GLN A 19 3.33 -7.97 12.71
CA GLN A 19 4.53 -7.15 12.71
C GLN A 19 4.26 -5.80 13.38
N LYS A 20 5.04 -5.48 14.42
CA LYS A 20 5.04 -4.16 15.04
C LYS A 20 5.86 -3.20 14.19
N GLY A 21 5.27 -2.06 13.85
CA GLY A 21 5.94 -0.97 13.15
C GLY A 21 6.71 -0.05 14.11
N GLU A 22 7.86 0.43 13.67
CA GLU A 22 8.71 1.36 14.39
C GLU A 22 8.47 2.79 13.91
N VAL A 23 8.51 3.74 14.84
CA VAL A 23 8.38 5.17 14.51
C VAL A 23 9.78 5.74 14.29
N VAL A 24 10.02 6.25 13.09
CA VAL A 24 11.30 6.88 12.72
C VAL A 24 11.10 8.33 12.35
N GLY A 25 12.13 9.16 12.57
CA GLY A 25 12.14 10.54 12.13
C GLY A 25 12.17 10.65 10.59
N LYS A 26 11.34 11.53 10.04
CA LYS A 26 11.29 11.83 8.61
C LYS A 26 11.12 13.33 8.39
N GLY A 27 12.23 14.02 8.08
CA GLY A 27 12.24 15.47 7.97
C GLY A 27 11.88 16.13 9.30
N ARG A 28 10.85 16.99 9.31
CA ARG A 28 10.32 17.63 10.53
C ARG A 28 9.25 16.81 11.26
N GLY A 29 8.89 15.63 10.75
CA GLY A 29 7.85 14.78 11.32
C GLY A 29 8.35 13.37 11.60
N THR A 30 7.43 12.46 11.87
CA THR A 30 7.73 11.03 12.02
C THR A 30 6.93 10.20 11.01
N CYS A 31 7.43 9.02 10.71
CA CYS A 31 6.68 8.03 9.96
C CYS A 31 6.84 6.65 10.60
N ARG A 32 5.85 5.78 10.41
CA ARG A 32 5.94 4.40 10.85
C ARG A 32 6.48 3.54 9.71
N ILE A 33 7.51 2.75 10.02
CA ILE A 33 8.12 1.77 9.10
C ILE A 33 7.90 0.36 9.64
N TYR A 34 7.82 -0.60 8.74
CA TYR A 34 7.73 -2.02 9.04
C TYR A 34 8.96 -2.67 8.44
N ASP A 35 10.01 -2.83 9.24
CA ASP A 35 11.30 -3.34 8.76
C ASP A 35 11.27 -4.87 8.61
N VAL A 36 11.78 -5.38 7.49
CA VAL A 36 11.82 -6.83 7.20
C VAL A 36 13.21 -7.39 7.52
N LYS A 37 13.88 -6.85 8.54
CA LYS A 37 15.15 -7.38 9.02
C LYS A 37 14.90 -8.61 9.90
N GLY A 38 15.25 -9.78 9.38
CA GLY A 38 15.19 -11.05 10.10
C GLY A 38 14.17 -12.02 9.52
N SER A 39 13.55 -12.80 10.40
CA SER A 39 12.51 -13.76 10.03
C SER A 39 11.22 -13.08 9.60
N LEU A 40 10.45 -13.75 8.75
CA LEU A 40 9.10 -13.30 8.40
C LEU A 40 8.24 -13.12 9.66
N PRO A 41 7.38 -12.08 9.70
CA PRO A 41 6.51 -11.87 10.84
C PRO A 41 5.49 -12.99 10.97
N GLN A 42 5.05 -13.24 12.21
CA GLN A 42 3.95 -14.16 12.47
C GLN A 42 2.69 -13.72 11.72
N LEU A 43 2.12 -14.65 10.95
CA LEU A 43 0.83 -14.45 10.29
C LEU A 43 -0.30 -14.57 11.31
N ARG A 44 -1.36 -13.80 11.11
CA ARG A 44 -2.58 -13.92 11.90
C ARG A 44 -3.36 -15.15 11.46
N SER A 45 -4.03 -15.80 12.39
CA SER A 45 -5.06 -16.79 12.10
C SER A 45 -6.44 -16.23 12.45
N HIS A 46 -7.47 -16.84 11.86
CA HIS A 46 -8.86 -16.52 12.20
C HIS A 46 -9.11 -16.66 13.70
N ASP A 47 -8.86 -17.85 14.23
CA ASP A 47 -9.22 -18.24 15.60
C ASP A 47 -8.52 -17.35 16.64
N GLN A 48 -7.21 -17.11 16.47
CA GLN A 48 -6.46 -16.24 17.38
C GLN A 48 -6.96 -14.80 17.33
N THR A 49 -7.33 -14.31 16.13
CA THR A 49 -7.86 -12.95 15.98
C THR A 49 -9.22 -12.80 16.63
N VAL A 50 -10.06 -13.84 16.57
CA VAL A 50 -11.36 -13.88 17.24
C VAL A 50 -11.18 -13.84 18.75
N GLU A 51 -10.34 -14.72 19.30
CA GLU A 51 -10.01 -14.77 20.72
C GLU A 51 -9.44 -13.43 21.21
N ASP A 52 -8.45 -12.88 20.49
CA ASP A 52 -7.83 -11.61 20.84
C ASP A 52 -8.83 -10.45 20.82
N ALA A 53 -9.79 -10.46 19.87
CA ALA A 53 -10.81 -9.43 19.77
C ALA A 53 -11.82 -9.46 20.93
N THR A 54 -12.13 -10.64 21.46
CA THR A 54 -13.16 -10.85 22.49
C THR A 54 -12.62 -10.83 23.91
N GLU A 55 -11.40 -11.36 24.12
CA GLU A 55 -10.87 -11.63 25.46
C GLU A 55 -9.83 -10.61 25.93
N LYS A 56 -9.17 -9.90 25.00
CA LYS A 56 -8.11 -8.95 25.37
C LYS A 56 -8.66 -7.53 25.52
N ASN A 57 -7.93 -6.72 26.29
CA ASN A 57 -8.18 -5.28 26.39
C ASN A 57 -7.81 -4.59 25.08
N ASN A 58 -8.83 -4.20 24.34
CA ASN A 58 -8.69 -3.54 23.05
C ASN A 58 -8.23 -2.06 23.20
N PRO A 59 -7.35 -1.56 22.31
CA PRO A 59 -6.80 -2.26 21.15
C PRO A 59 -5.63 -3.19 21.50
N PHE A 60 -5.71 -4.46 21.08
CA PHE A 60 -4.63 -5.45 21.24
C PHE A 60 -4.05 -5.85 19.90
N LYS A 61 -2.72 -5.72 19.73
CA LYS A 61 -2.02 -5.97 18.44
C LYS A 61 -2.77 -5.37 17.23
N GLY A 62 -3.32 -4.16 17.35
CA GLY A 62 -4.02 -3.48 16.26
C GLY A 62 -5.47 -3.95 16.00
N ILE A 63 -5.96 -4.96 16.71
CA ILE A 63 -7.38 -5.32 16.74
C ILE A 63 -8.07 -4.33 17.67
N LYS A 64 -9.15 -3.66 17.22
CA LYS A 64 -9.89 -2.68 18.06
C LYS A 64 -11.07 -3.31 18.79
N GLY A 65 -11.37 -4.57 18.49
CA GLY A 65 -12.48 -5.34 19.06
C GLY A 65 -13.17 -6.19 18.00
N PRO A 66 -14.30 -6.83 18.34
CA PRO A 66 -14.98 -7.77 17.45
C PRO A 66 -15.41 -7.11 16.13
N SER A 67 -15.33 -7.86 15.04
CA SER A 67 -15.91 -7.49 13.74
C SER A 67 -17.23 -8.22 13.52
N LEU A 68 -18.19 -7.55 12.87
CA LEU A 68 -19.44 -8.19 12.46
C LEU A 68 -19.22 -9.42 11.56
N LEU A 69 -18.12 -9.44 10.81
CA LEU A 69 -17.79 -10.54 9.89
C LEU A 69 -17.37 -11.82 10.59
N MET A 70 -17.05 -11.77 11.89
CA MET A 70 -16.78 -12.97 12.69
C MET A 70 -18.01 -13.90 12.73
N LYS A 71 -19.23 -13.34 12.62
CA LYS A 71 -20.48 -14.11 12.57
C LYS A 71 -20.67 -14.93 11.29
N LEU A 72 -19.84 -14.70 10.27
CA LEU A 72 -19.91 -15.39 8.99
C LEU A 72 -19.00 -16.63 8.94
N TYR A 73 -18.25 -16.91 10.00
CA TYR A 73 -17.47 -18.14 10.12
C TYR A 73 -18.41 -19.36 10.21
N PRO A 74 -18.10 -20.50 9.55
CA PRO A 74 -16.87 -20.82 8.82
C PRO A 74 -16.85 -20.39 7.34
N HIS A 75 -17.91 -19.79 6.81
CA HIS A 75 -18.01 -19.42 5.40
C HIS A 75 -17.11 -18.25 5.00
N PHE A 76 -16.68 -17.45 5.98
CA PHE A 76 -15.78 -16.32 5.76
C PHE A 76 -14.69 -16.25 6.83
N ASP A 77 -13.44 -16.39 6.40
CA ASP A 77 -12.27 -16.20 7.25
C ASP A 77 -11.91 -14.71 7.35
N LEU A 78 -11.95 -14.13 8.56
CA LEU A 78 -11.60 -12.74 8.83
C LEU A 78 -10.19 -12.31 8.36
N ILE A 79 -9.23 -13.23 8.26
CA ILE A 79 -7.86 -12.98 7.78
C ILE A 79 -7.75 -13.31 6.30
N ASN A 80 -8.11 -14.53 5.90
CA ASN A 80 -7.89 -15.03 4.54
C ASN A 80 -8.99 -14.67 3.54
N GLY A 81 -10.16 -14.24 4.02
CA GLY A 81 -11.29 -13.80 3.19
C GLY A 81 -11.11 -12.41 2.59
N PHE A 82 -10.06 -11.68 2.97
CA PHE A 82 -9.72 -10.38 2.41
C PHE A 82 -8.57 -10.47 1.42
N VAL A 83 -8.70 -9.71 0.33
CA VAL A 83 -7.60 -9.48 -0.62
C VAL A 83 -7.01 -8.09 -0.34
N PRO A 84 -5.68 -7.93 -0.31
CA PRO A 84 -5.06 -6.62 -0.25
C PRO A 84 -5.58 -5.72 -1.37
N ASP A 85 -6.02 -4.50 -1.03
CA ASP A 85 -6.48 -3.53 -2.02
C ASP A 85 -5.32 -3.15 -2.94
N PHE A 86 -5.34 -3.69 -4.17
CA PHE A 86 -4.29 -3.46 -5.16
C PHE A 86 -4.06 -1.97 -5.44
N MET A 87 -5.12 -1.15 -5.44
CA MET A 87 -5.01 0.28 -5.73
C MET A 87 -4.24 1.01 -4.63
N HIS A 88 -4.56 0.73 -3.36
CA HIS A 88 -3.92 1.41 -2.23
C HIS A 88 -2.60 0.78 -1.84
N ALA A 89 -2.47 -0.56 -1.87
CA ALA A 89 -1.26 -1.25 -1.47
C ALA A 89 -0.16 -1.17 -2.54
N VAL A 90 -0.50 -1.38 -3.82
CA VAL A 90 0.50 -1.47 -4.88
C VAL A 90 0.64 -0.16 -5.63
N LEU A 91 -0.47 0.36 -6.18
CA LEU A 91 -0.39 1.49 -7.11
C LEU A 91 -0.05 2.82 -6.42
N LEU A 92 -0.82 3.19 -5.38
CA LEU A 92 -0.67 4.49 -4.71
C LEU A 92 0.43 4.53 -3.65
N VAL A 93 0.87 3.38 -3.15
CA VAL A 93 1.97 3.31 -2.17
C VAL A 93 3.25 2.90 -2.88
N VAL A 94 3.41 1.63 -3.24
CA VAL A 94 4.69 1.10 -3.73
C VAL A 94 5.10 1.71 -5.08
N THR A 95 4.25 1.62 -6.10
CA THR A 95 4.56 2.11 -7.45
C THR A 95 4.82 3.62 -7.43
N ARG A 96 3.92 4.39 -6.81
CA ARG A 96 4.10 5.84 -6.68
C ARG A 96 5.39 6.20 -5.94
N GLN A 97 5.73 5.53 -4.84
CA GLN A 97 6.93 5.83 -4.07
C GLN A 97 8.21 5.56 -4.89
N ILE A 98 8.31 4.41 -5.55
CA ILE A 98 9.46 4.04 -6.38
C ILE A 98 9.63 5.05 -7.53
N VAL A 99 8.56 5.34 -8.26
CA VAL A 99 8.63 6.25 -9.42
C VAL A 99 8.93 7.68 -9.01
N ASN A 100 8.39 8.14 -7.88
CA ASN A 100 8.75 9.45 -7.31
C ASN A 100 10.24 9.53 -6.93
N ILE A 101 10.83 8.45 -6.43
CA ILE A 101 12.28 8.39 -6.15
C ILE A 101 13.05 8.53 -7.47
N TRP A 102 12.69 7.73 -8.48
CA TRP A 102 13.34 7.71 -9.78
C TRP A 102 13.29 9.07 -10.50
N ILE A 103 12.17 9.79 -10.42
CA ILE A 103 11.97 11.06 -11.15
C ILE A 103 12.35 12.28 -10.31
N GLY A 104 12.03 12.25 -9.02
CA GLY A 104 12.04 13.45 -8.16
C GLY A 104 13.36 13.70 -7.41
N THR A 105 14.23 12.70 -7.26
CA THR A 105 15.45 12.86 -6.44
C THR A 105 16.69 12.88 -7.33
N SER A 106 17.34 14.02 -7.55
CA SER A 106 18.56 14.04 -8.39
C SER A 106 19.81 13.42 -7.74
N LYS A 107 19.73 12.99 -6.48
CA LYS A 107 20.89 12.64 -5.64
C LYS A 107 21.04 11.14 -5.34
N LEU A 108 20.10 10.30 -5.77
CA LEU A 108 20.17 8.84 -5.53
C LEU A 108 20.67 8.14 -6.79
N THR A 109 21.42 7.05 -6.61
CA THR A 109 21.97 6.24 -7.71
C THR A 109 20.89 5.61 -8.59
N CYS A 110 19.70 5.38 -8.03
CA CYS A 110 18.54 4.83 -8.75
C CYS A 110 17.72 5.88 -9.50
N SER A 111 18.16 7.14 -9.53
CA SER A 111 17.41 8.22 -10.15
C SER A 111 17.69 8.37 -11.63
N LEU A 112 16.64 8.72 -12.37
CA LEU A 112 16.71 9.00 -13.79
C LEU A 112 17.32 10.38 -14.02
N ASN A 113 18.24 10.45 -14.98
CA ASN A 113 18.73 11.75 -15.47
C ASN A 113 17.64 12.49 -16.26
N GLY A 114 17.82 13.80 -16.44
CA GLY A 114 16.82 14.65 -17.11
C GLY A 114 16.48 14.21 -18.55
N LYS A 115 17.42 13.62 -19.30
CA LYS A 115 17.17 13.09 -20.64
C LYS A 115 16.23 11.88 -20.59
N SER A 116 16.47 10.97 -19.64
CA SER A 116 15.62 9.79 -19.41
C SER A 116 14.21 10.19 -18.95
N VAL A 117 14.08 11.19 -18.09
CA VAL A 117 12.77 11.72 -17.65
C VAL A 117 12.02 12.37 -18.83
N LYS A 118 12.71 13.13 -19.69
CA LYS A 118 12.10 13.72 -20.89
C LYS A 118 11.58 12.63 -21.84
N LYS A 119 12.41 11.61 -22.11
CA LYS A 119 12.03 10.45 -22.94
C LYS A 119 10.85 9.67 -22.35
N LEU A 120 10.79 9.53 -21.02
CA LEU A 120 9.67 8.91 -20.33
C LEU A 120 8.38 9.71 -20.54
N ASN A 121 8.44 11.04 -20.38
CA ASN A 121 7.28 11.91 -20.59
C ASN A 121 6.78 11.87 -22.04
N GLU A 122 7.68 11.87 -23.02
CA GLU A 122 7.34 11.70 -24.44
C GLU A 122 6.62 10.36 -24.69
N ARG A 123 7.12 9.26 -24.13
CA ARG A 123 6.47 7.95 -24.22
C ARG A 123 5.08 7.95 -23.59
N ILE A 124 4.92 8.57 -22.42
CA ILE A 124 3.63 8.68 -21.73
C ILE A 124 2.59 9.37 -22.63
N HIS A 125 2.97 10.45 -23.31
CA HIS A 125 2.08 11.16 -24.23
C HIS A 125 1.75 10.37 -25.50
N GLN A 126 2.61 9.44 -25.91
CA GLN A 126 2.40 8.58 -27.09
C GLN A 126 1.60 7.30 -26.77
N LEU A 127 1.35 7.01 -25.49
CA LEU A 127 0.59 5.82 -25.10
C LEU A 127 -0.85 5.94 -25.58
N LYS A 128 -1.24 5.01 -26.46
CA LYS A 128 -2.64 4.83 -26.84
C LYS A 128 -3.35 4.09 -25.73
N VAL A 129 -4.29 4.77 -25.10
CA VAL A 129 -5.19 4.17 -24.10
C VAL A 129 -6.48 3.71 -24.78
N PRO A 130 -7.09 2.59 -24.36
CA PRO A 130 -8.39 2.16 -24.89
C PRO A 130 -9.44 3.26 -24.73
N SER A 131 -10.39 3.35 -25.68
CA SER A 131 -11.43 4.39 -25.70
C SER A 131 -12.36 4.36 -24.49
N GLU A 132 -12.46 3.21 -23.82
CA GLU A 132 -13.23 3.00 -22.60
C GLU A 132 -12.61 3.71 -21.39
N THR A 133 -11.37 4.18 -21.51
CA THR A 133 -10.70 4.94 -20.46
C THR A 133 -11.06 6.42 -20.55
N VAL A 134 -11.67 6.96 -19.49
CA VAL A 134 -12.15 8.36 -19.46
C VAL A 134 -10.98 9.36 -19.33
N ARG A 135 -9.76 8.91 -19.01
CA ARG A 135 -8.63 9.79 -18.69
C ARG A 135 -7.31 9.27 -19.26
N CYS A 136 -6.62 10.15 -19.99
CA CYS A 136 -5.23 9.96 -20.38
C CYS A 136 -4.29 10.15 -19.19
N LEU A 137 -3.07 9.61 -19.31
CA LEU A 137 -2.00 9.84 -18.34
C LEU A 137 -1.57 11.31 -18.35
N ARG A 138 -1.40 11.90 -17.18
CA ARG A 138 -0.82 13.24 -17.03
C ARG A 138 0.69 13.22 -17.25
N SER A 139 1.31 14.40 -17.32
CA SER A 139 2.77 14.52 -17.45
C SER A 139 3.51 13.97 -16.22
N THR A 140 4.78 13.62 -16.41
CA THR A 140 5.71 13.28 -15.31
C THR A 140 5.88 14.40 -14.29
N LYS A 141 5.54 15.66 -14.63
CA LYS A 141 5.53 16.78 -13.67
C LYS A 141 4.52 16.60 -12.55
N ASP A 142 3.38 15.95 -12.86
CA ASP A 142 2.28 15.73 -11.91
C ASP A 142 2.31 14.33 -11.30
N ILE A 143 3.39 13.58 -11.49
CA ILE A 143 3.47 12.14 -11.15
C ILE A 143 3.21 11.84 -9.68
N SER A 144 3.57 12.75 -8.79
CA SER A 144 3.28 12.67 -7.36
C SER A 144 1.78 12.70 -7.04
N PHE A 145 0.98 13.30 -7.92
CA PHE A 145 -0.47 13.48 -7.81
C PHE A 145 -1.26 12.48 -8.65
N TRP A 146 -0.61 11.57 -9.38
CA TRP A 146 -1.27 10.52 -10.16
C TRP A 146 -2.18 9.67 -9.27
N LYS A 147 -3.38 9.38 -9.78
CA LYS A 147 -4.38 8.53 -9.13
C LYS A 147 -4.10 7.06 -9.44
N ALA A 148 -4.69 6.15 -8.67
CA ALA A 148 -4.50 4.71 -8.83
C ALA A 148 -4.73 4.24 -10.27
N PHE A 149 -5.76 4.78 -10.93
CA PHE A 149 -6.09 4.46 -12.31
C PHE A 149 -4.94 4.78 -13.31
N GLU A 150 -4.27 5.92 -13.15
CA GLU A 150 -3.14 6.29 -14.01
C GLU A 150 -1.96 5.33 -13.82
N TRP A 151 -1.67 4.94 -12.57
CA TRP A 151 -0.67 3.92 -12.28
C TRP A 151 -1.02 2.55 -12.88
N ARG A 152 -2.32 2.21 -12.92
CA ARG A 152 -2.79 0.97 -13.56
C ARG A 152 -2.51 0.99 -15.06
N ILE A 153 -2.85 2.07 -15.76
CA ILE A 153 -2.58 2.23 -17.19
C ILE A 153 -1.07 2.17 -17.46
N TYR A 154 -0.29 2.95 -16.71
CA TYR A 154 1.17 2.97 -16.87
C TYR A 154 1.78 1.57 -16.71
N LYS A 155 1.35 0.80 -15.69
CA LYS A 155 1.82 -0.57 -15.48
C LYS A 155 1.42 -1.52 -16.62
N SER A 156 0.21 -1.40 -17.16
CA SER A 156 -0.21 -2.25 -18.29
C SER A 156 0.57 -1.98 -19.57
N SER A 157 1.05 -0.76 -19.77
CA SER A 157 1.80 -0.35 -20.96
C SER A 157 3.28 -0.72 -20.96
N LEU A 158 3.79 -1.32 -19.87
CA LEU A 158 5.18 -1.79 -19.76
C LEU A 158 5.37 -3.24 -20.22
N LYS A 159 4.31 -3.89 -20.70
CA LYS A 159 4.36 -5.24 -21.28
C LYS A 159 4.69 -5.19 -22.77
#